data_AF-A0A2N2D363-F1
#
_entry.id   AF-A0A2N2D363-F1
#
_cell.length_a   1.000
_cell.length_b   1.000
_cell.length_c   1.000
_cell.angle_alpha   90.00
_cell.angle_beta   90.00
_cell.angle_gamma   90.00
#
_symmetry.space_group_name_H-M   'P 1'
#
loop_
_entity.id
_entity.type
_entity.pdbx_description
1 polymer ?
#
loop_
_entity_poly.entity_id
_entity_poly.type
_entity_poly.pdbx_seq_one_letter_code
_entity_poly.pdbx_strand_id
1 'polypeptide(L)'
;MTATSLLQIDLSDVYSRWMQGAGPFACFVRKTNFVSLKHYRDFALRRVSVNASTLYKYLLPQLEQLERDHLVLFDIPAVEGMRLGFLLQNRLRLKPILTYVSPLHTHGLVGGDRYVNALIAYGLLLNPVEPQGYVLIMDNQRYLAKVSPRLLRRRFNNQYELTADDLPSLDMLKALGYARVTLYRKGEAKEDVAAYLQFLRENMIQVEESELL
;
A
#
# COMPACT_ATOMS: atom_id res chain seq x y z
N MET A 1 -6.60 29.23 -5.22
CA MET A 1 -6.09 28.08 -5.99
C MET A 1 -7.29 27.27 -6.44
N THR A 2 -7.47 27.10 -7.74
CA THR A 2 -8.52 26.25 -8.32
C THR A 2 -8.26 24.80 -7.95
N ALA A 3 -9.30 24.03 -7.65
CA ALA A 3 -9.17 22.61 -7.38
C ALA A 3 -8.87 21.86 -8.68
N THR A 4 -7.79 21.08 -8.72
CA THR A 4 -7.43 20.25 -9.88
C THR A 4 -8.37 19.06 -9.98
N SER A 5 -8.92 18.79 -11.16
CA SER A 5 -9.78 17.62 -11.38
C SER A 5 -8.96 16.36 -11.68
N LEU A 6 -9.54 15.18 -11.45
CA LEU A 6 -8.89 13.88 -11.72
C LEU A 6 -8.48 13.76 -13.19
N LEU A 7 -9.35 14.16 -14.12
CA LEU A 7 -9.08 14.05 -15.57
C LEU A 7 -7.94 14.96 -16.04
N GLN A 8 -7.56 15.96 -15.25
CA GLN A 8 -6.43 16.85 -15.54
C GLN A 8 -5.09 16.28 -15.06
N ILE A 9 -5.10 15.17 -14.32
CA ILE A 9 -3.89 14.57 -13.77
C ILE A 9 -3.24 13.64 -14.78
N ASP A 10 -1.92 13.79 -14.94
CA ASP A 10 -1.10 12.79 -15.60
C ASP A 10 -0.92 11.56 -14.69
N LEU A 11 -1.81 10.58 -14.86
CA LEU A 11 -1.77 9.32 -14.10
C LEU A 11 -0.50 8.51 -14.35
N SER A 12 0.18 8.72 -15.49
CA SER A 12 1.46 8.07 -15.78
C SER A 12 2.58 8.64 -14.92
N ASP A 13 2.60 9.97 -14.71
CA ASP A 13 3.53 10.62 -13.78
C ASP A 13 3.30 10.13 -12.35
N VAL A 14 2.04 10.10 -11.89
CA VAL A 14 1.71 9.60 -10.54
C VAL A 14 2.17 8.15 -10.35
N TYR A 15 1.89 7.27 -11.31
CA TYR A 15 2.38 5.89 -11.27
C TYR A 15 3.91 5.84 -11.20
N SER A 16 4.58 6.63 -12.05
CA SER A 16 6.04 6.67 -12.12
C SER A 16 6.67 7.12 -10.81
N ARG A 17 6.06 8.06 -10.07
CA ARG A 17 6.54 8.49 -8.74
C ARG A 17 6.41 7.39 -7.68
N TRP A 18 5.31 6.64 -7.70
CA TRP A 18 5.15 5.47 -6.82
C TRP A 18 6.14 4.36 -7.18
N MET A 19 6.42 4.15 -8.46
CA MET A 19 7.34 3.11 -8.94
C MET A 19 8.82 3.49 -8.77
N GLN A 20 9.18 4.77 -8.90
CA GLN A 20 10.57 5.23 -8.86
C GLN A 20 11.25 4.82 -7.54
N GLY A 21 12.39 4.14 -7.64
CA GLY A 21 13.12 3.63 -6.49
C GLY A 21 12.52 2.34 -5.90
N ALA A 22 11.54 1.69 -6.53
CA ALA A 22 11.02 0.39 -6.06
C ALA A 22 12.02 -0.76 -6.22
N GLY A 23 13.04 -0.60 -7.07
CA GLY A 23 14.13 -1.55 -7.24
C GLY A 23 13.63 -2.98 -7.51
N PRO A 24 14.08 -4.00 -6.77
CA PRO A 24 13.66 -5.38 -6.98
C PRO A 24 12.17 -5.61 -6.71
N PHE A 25 11.52 -4.72 -5.95
CA PHE A 25 10.09 -4.81 -5.62
C PHE A 25 9.17 -4.11 -6.64
N ALA A 26 9.71 -3.62 -7.76
CA ALA A 26 8.92 -2.90 -8.77
C ALA A 26 7.75 -3.73 -9.35
N CYS A 27 7.88 -5.06 -9.40
CA CYS A 27 6.83 -5.97 -9.88
C CYS A 27 5.54 -5.93 -9.04
N PHE A 28 5.63 -5.53 -7.77
CA PHE A 28 4.49 -5.46 -6.85
C PHE A 28 3.72 -4.14 -6.94
N VAL A 29 4.26 -3.11 -7.61
CA VAL A 29 3.55 -1.84 -7.82
C VAL A 29 2.61 -1.98 -9.03
N ARG A 30 1.34 -2.31 -8.76
CA ARG A 30 0.36 -2.62 -9.82
C ARG A 30 -0.13 -1.37 -10.56
N LYS A 31 0.03 -1.38 -11.88
CA LYS A 31 -0.52 -0.36 -12.80
C LYS A 31 -2.05 -0.28 -12.79
N THR A 32 -2.73 -1.36 -12.38
CA THR A 32 -4.20 -1.49 -12.38
C THR A 32 -4.89 -0.30 -11.71
N ASN A 33 -4.39 0.15 -10.55
CA ASN A 33 -4.95 1.30 -9.83
C ASN A 33 -4.91 2.62 -10.63
N PHE A 34 -4.01 2.74 -11.61
CA PHE A 34 -3.84 3.97 -12.38
C PHE A 34 -4.56 3.88 -13.71
N VAL A 35 -4.47 2.74 -14.40
CA VAL A 35 -5.10 2.56 -15.70
C VAL A 35 -6.62 2.56 -15.61
N SER A 36 -7.19 2.00 -14.53
CA SER A 36 -8.65 1.97 -14.36
C SER A 36 -9.25 3.35 -14.06
N LEU A 37 -8.43 4.31 -13.59
CA LEU A 37 -8.88 5.69 -13.33
C LEU A 37 -9.22 6.47 -14.59
N LYS A 38 -8.77 6.03 -15.77
CA LYS A 38 -9.19 6.62 -17.06
C LYS A 38 -10.71 6.53 -17.30
N HIS A 39 -11.38 5.59 -16.65
CA HIS A 39 -12.83 5.39 -16.73
C HIS A 39 -13.56 5.75 -15.43
N TYR A 40 -12.85 6.29 -14.45
CA TYR A 40 -13.44 6.72 -13.18
C TYR A 40 -14.07 8.11 -13.35
N ARG A 41 -15.20 8.36 -12.70
CA ARG A 41 -15.87 9.66 -12.76
C ARG A 41 -14.91 10.78 -12.37
N ASP A 42 -15.00 11.91 -13.04
CA ASP A 42 -14.20 13.06 -12.64
C ASP A 42 -14.66 13.60 -11.28
N PHE A 43 -13.70 14.08 -10.50
CA PHE A 43 -13.96 14.80 -9.25
C PHE A 43 -12.78 15.72 -8.91
N ALA A 44 -13.06 16.76 -8.13
CA ALA A 44 -12.05 17.69 -7.66
C ALA A 44 -11.17 17.06 -6.57
N LEU A 45 -9.86 17.05 -6.79
CA LEU A 45 -8.91 16.59 -5.79
C LEU A 45 -8.86 17.55 -4.60
N ARG A 46 -8.74 16.95 -3.43
CA ARG A 46 -8.63 17.60 -2.12
C ARG A 46 -7.19 17.53 -1.64
N ARG A 47 -6.78 18.58 -0.94
CA ARG A 47 -5.50 18.62 -0.24
C ARG A 47 -5.42 17.50 0.80
N VAL A 48 -4.24 16.92 0.93
CA VAL A 48 -3.91 15.90 1.92
C VAL A 48 -2.99 16.47 3.00
N SER A 49 -2.97 15.86 4.18
CA SER A 49 -2.11 16.31 5.28
C SER A 49 -0.71 15.74 5.13
N VAL A 50 0.29 16.62 5.08
CA VAL A 50 1.72 16.26 5.01
C VAL A 50 2.41 16.18 6.39
N ASN A 51 1.68 16.51 7.44
CA ASN A 51 2.18 16.44 8.81
C ASN A 51 2.33 14.99 9.27
N ALA A 52 3.23 14.74 10.21
CA ALA A 52 3.38 13.44 10.84
C ALA A 52 2.04 12.97 11.44
N SER A 53 1.58 11.79 11.05
CA SER A 53 0.41 11.15 11.67
C SER A 53 0.78 10.56 13.04
N THR A 54 -0.22 10.25 13.86
CA THR A 54 -0.02 9.50 15.11
C THR A 54 0.65 8.15 14.82
N LEU A 55 0.19 7.44 13.79
CA LEU A 55 0.79 6.17 13.37
C LEU A 55 2.28 6.31 13.02
N TYR A 56 2.65 7.32 12.22
CA TYR A 56 4.04 7.56 11.87
C TYR A 56 4.89 7.83 13.11
N LYS A 57 4.41 8.67 14.05
CA LYS A 57 5.14 8.99 15.28
C LYS A 57 5.33 7.75 16.17
N TYR A 58 4.33 6.88 16.21
CA TYR A 58 4.39 5.63 16.97
C TYR A 58 5.44 4.66 16.42
N LEU A 59 5.53 4.54 15.09
CA LEU A 59 6.44 3.63 14.39
C LEU A 59 7.86 4.18 14.18
N LEU A 60 8.05 5.49 14.36
CA LEU A 60 9.29 6.17 14.02
C LEU A 60 10.52 5.54 14.70
N PRO A 61 10.52 5.24 16.01
CA PRO A 61 11.69 4.68 16.67
C PRO A 61 12.11 3.31 16.11
N GLN A 62 11.14 2.47 15.74
CA GLN A 62 11.41 1.14 15.20
C GLN A 62 11.90 1.21 13.75
N LEU A 63 11.37 2.14 12.95
CA LEU A 63 11.71 2.27 11.54
C LEU A 63 13.03 3.03 11.29
N GLU A 64 13.44 3.92 12.18
CA GLU A 64 14.77 4.57 12.12
C GLU A 64 15.91 3.59 12.38
N GLN A 65 15.64 2.49 13.08
CA GLN A 65 16.59 1.44 13.41
C GLN A 65 16.42 0.20 12.53
N LEU A 66 15.76 0.33 11.38
CA LEU A 66 15.46 -0.80 10.52
C LEU A 66 16.76 -1.41 9.95
N GLU A 67 17.01 -2.66 10.31
CA GLU A 67 18.15 -3.44 9.83
C GLU A 67 17.96 -3.88 8.37
N ARG A 68 19.06 -4.12 7.65
CA ARG A 68 19.00 -4.42 6.20
C ARG A 68 18.37 -5.79 5.89
N ASP A 69 18.47 -6.73 6.81
CA ASP A 69 17.91 -8.08 6.72
C ASP A 69 16.45 -8.14 7.21
N HIS A 70 15.85 -6.98 7.52
CA HIS A 70 14.51 -6.88 8.05
C HIS A 70 13.54 -6.21 7.07
N LEU A 71 12.53 -6.95 6.64
CA LEU A 71 11.42 -6.43 5.84
C LEU A 71 10.24 -6.07 6.74
N VAL A 72 9.66 -4.88 6.53
CA VAL A 72 8.45 -4.46 7.23
C VAL A 72 7.24 -4.51 6.31
N LEU A 73 6.17 -5.13 6.81
CA LEU A 73 4.88 -5.21 6.17
C LEU A 73 3.85 -4.40 6.98
N PHE A 74 2.93 -3.74 6.29
CA PHE A 74 1.79 -3.06 6.88
C PHE A 74 0.49 -3.62 6.30
N ASP A 75 -0.43 -4.10 7.14
CA ASP A 75 -1.81 -4.43 6.75
C ASP A 75 -2.77 -3.46 7.43
N ILE A 76 -2.97 -2.30 6.81
CA ILE A 76 -3.69 -1.15 7.37
C ILE A 76 -4.61 -0.51 6.32
N PRO A 77 -5.55 0.37 6.70
CA PRO A 77 -6.44 0.99 5.72
C PRO A 77 -5.67 1.76 4.63
N ALA A 78 -5.97 1.52 3.36
CA ALA A 78 -5.17 2.04 2.25
C ALA A 78 -4.85 3.54 2.29
N VAL A 79 -5.82 4.38 2.67
CA VAL A 79 -5.63 5.84 2.76
C VAL A 79 -4.60 6.21 3.84
N GLU A 80 -4.62 5.49 4.97
CA GLU A 80 -3.62 5.66 6.03
C GLU A 80 -2.26 5.12 5.59
N GLY A 81 -2.25 3.96 4.89
CA GLY A 81 -1.06 3.37 4.29
C GLY A 81 -0.38 4.27 3.27
N MET A 82 -1.12 4.93 2.37
CA MET A 82 -0.57 5.88 1.41
C MET A 82 0.07 7.09 2.10
N ARG A 83 -0.57 7.60 3.16
CA ARG A 83 -0.01 8.68 3.97
C ARG A 83 1.28 8.24 4.67
N LEU A 84 1.26 7.06 5.28
CA LEU A 84 2.44 6.48 5.93
C LEU A 84 3.57 6.33 4.92
N GLY A 85 3.32 5.72 3.76
CA GLY A 85 4.31 5.55 2.70
C GLY A 85 4.92 6.87 2.23
N PHE A 86 4.10 7.90 2.03
CA PHE A 86 4.58 9.25 1.73
C PHE A 86 5.53 9.79 2.81
N LEU A 87 5.14 9.67 4.09
CA LEU A 87 5.97 10.14 5.20
C LEU A 87 7.28 9.35 5.31
N LEU A 88 7.23 8.03 5.14
CA LEU A 88 8.39 7.15 5.20
C LEU A 88 9.40 7.44 4.08
N GLN A 89 8.94 7.61 2.84
CA GLN A 89 9.83 7.94 1.73
C GLN A 89 10.48 9.31 1.92
N ASN A 90 9.67 10.33 2.21
CA ASN A 90 10.15 11.71 2.24
C ASN A 90 10.97 12.05 3.50
N ARG A 91 10.85 11.28 4.58
CA ARG A 91 11.55 11.56 5.85
C ARG A 91 12.61 10.55 6.22
N LEU A 92 12.42 9.28 5.89
CA LEU A 92 13.33 8.18 6.26
C LEU A 92 13.99 7.51 5.06
N ARG A 93 13.64 7.92 3.83
CA ARG A 93 14.11 7.28 2.59
C ARG A 93 13.80 5.77 2.53
N LEU A 94 12.78 5.33 3.26
CA LEU A 94 12.23 3.99 3.15
C LEU A 94 11.22 3.99 2.01
N LYS A 95 11.44 3.15 1.00
CA LYS A 95 10.57 3.11 -0.18
C LYS A 95 9.29 2.33 0.14
N PRO A 96 8.10 2.95 0.07
CA PRO A 96 6.85 2.24 0.16
C PRO A 96 6.55 1.49 -1.15
N ILE A 97 6.19 0.23 -1.01
CA ILE A 97 5.69 -0.64 -2.08
C ILE A 97 4.21 -0.87 -1.79
N LEU A 98 3.34 -0.19 -2.53
CA LEU A 98 1.90 -0.36 -2.43
C LEU A 98 1.49 -1.62 -3.21
N THR A 99 1.14 -2.70 -2.53
CA THR A 99 0.74 -3.98 -3.15
C THR A 99 -0.75 -4.03 -3.48
N TYR A 100 -1.37 -2.87 -3.67
CA TYR A 100 -2.80 -2.77 -3.91
C TYR A 100 -3.14 -3.27 -5.32
N VAL A 101 -4.05 -4.23 -5.45
CA VAL A 101 -4.45 -4.83 -6.74
C VAL A 101 -5.82 -4.31 -7.19
N SER A 102 -6.31 -3.20 -6.63
CA SER A 102 -7.69 -2.77 -6.81
C SER A 102 -7.99 -2.28 -8.24
N PRO A 103 -8.88 -2.95 -9.00
CA PRO A 103 -9.43 -2.36 -10.21
C PRO A 103 -10.45 -1.30 -9.79
N LEU A 104 -10.03 -0.04 -9.81
CA LEU A 104 -10.84 1.07 -9.33
C LEU A 104 -11.99 1.36 -10.30
N HIS A 105 -13.19 1.50 -9.74
CA HIS A 105 -14.40 1.85 -10.48
C HIS A 105 -15.32 2.70 -9.60
N THR A 106 -16.00 3.68 -10.17
CA THR A 106 -16.88 4.61 -9.43
C THR A 106 -18.00 3.90 -8.68
N HIS A 107 -18.44 2.75 -9.21
CA HIS A 107 -19.43 1.87 -8.59
C HIS A 107 -18.83 0.65 -7.90
N GLY A 108 -17.51 0.60 -7.68
CA GLY A 108 -16.85 -0.46 -6.91
C GLY A 108 -17.23 -0.45 -5.43
N LEU A 109 -16.98 -1.57 -4.75
CA LEU A 109 -17.05 -1.71 -3.29
C LEU A 109 -15.83 -1.08 -2.61
N VAL A 110 -14.66 -1.24 -3.22
CA VAL A 110 -13.36 -0.78 -2.70
C VAL A 110 -12.79 0.30 -3.61
N GLY A 111 -11.98 1.19 -3.05
CA GLY A 111 -11.23 2.17 -3.86
C GLY A 111 -12.03 3.40 -4.29
N GLY A 112 -12.91 3.92 -3.44
CA GLY A 112 -13.70 5.12 -3.73
C GLY A 112 -12.90 6.43 -3.73
N ASP A 113 -13.58 7.57 -3.89
CA ASP A 113 -12.93 8.89 -4.11
C ASP A 113 -11.87 9.26 -3.07
N ARG A 114 -12.04 8.87 -1.79
CA ARG A 114 -11.02 9.10 -0.74
C ARG A 114 -9.72 8.33 -0.99
N TYR A 115 -9.83 7.10 -1.47
CA TYR A 115 -8.69 6.27 -1.87
C TYR A 115 -7.98 6.89 -3.07
N VAL A 116 -8.74 7.19 -4.13
CA VAL A 116 -8.21 7.79 -5.36
C VAL A 116 -7.50 9.11 -5.06
N ASN A 117 -8.13 9.97 -4.26
CA ASN A 117 -7.54 11.23 -3.83
C ASN A 117 -6.22 11.04 -3.11
N ALA A 118 -6.14 10.09 -2.18
CA ALA A 118 -4.92 9.82 -1.42
C ALA A 118 -3.80 9.28 -2.33
N LEU A 119 -4.12 8.33 -3.21
CA LEU A 119 -3.17 7.72 -4.14
C LEU A 119 -2.49 8.80 -5.01
N ILE A 120 -3.30 9.71 -5.56
CA ILE A 120 -2.82 10.78 -6.44
C ILE A 120 -2.12 11.86 -5.63
N ALA A 121 -2.77 12.41 -4.61
CA ALA A 121 -2.25 13.58 -3.91
C ALA A 121 -0.95 13.27 -3.16
N TYR A 122 -0.82 12.09 -2.55
CA TYR A 122 0.47 11.69 -1.96
C TYR A 122 1.49 11.33 -3.02
N GLY A 123 1.10 10.66 -4.11
CA GLY A 123 2.00 10.32 -5.22
C GLY A 123 2.67 11.56 -5.83
N LEU A 124 1.90 12.63 -6.07
CA LEU A 124 2.41 13.90 -6.59
C LEU A 124 3.36 14.63 -5.63
N LEU A 125 3.28 14.35 -4.32
CA LEU A 125 4.12 14.95 -3.28
C LEU A 125 5.35 14.09 -2.94
N LEU A 126 5.51 12.91 -3.54
CA LEU A 126 6.69 12.09 -3.34
C LEU A 126 7.93 12.77 -3.91
N ASN A 127 8.98 12.84 -3.09
CA ASN A 127 10.31 13.22 -3.54
C ASN A 127 10.99 12.02 -4.20
N PRO A 128 11.80 12.20 -5.26
CA PRO A 128 12.71 11.16 -5.74
C PRO A 128 13.54 10.59 -4.59
N VAL A 129 13.79 9.28 -4.59
CA VAL A 129 14.45 8.59 -3.48
C VAL A 129 15.50 7.61 -3.99
N GLU A 130 16.65 7.61 -3.33
CA GLU A 130 17.58 6.47 -3.28
C GLU A 130 17.28 5.69 -2.00
N PRO A 131 16.58 4.53 -2.09
CA PRO A 131 16.05 3.85 -0.91
C PRO A 131 17.16 3.36 0.03
N GLN A 132 16.97 3.53 1.33
CA GLN A 132 17.78 2.85 2.37
C GLN A 132 17.19 1.51 2.79
N GLY A 133 15.93 1.27 2.43
CA GLY A 133 15.17 0.07 2.75
C GLY A 133 13.80 0.14 2.09
N TYR A 134 13.03 -0.92 2.23
CA TYR A 134 11.71 -1.07 1.62
C TYR A 134 10.68 -1.44 2.69
N VAL A 135 9.46 -0.95 2.50
CA VAL A 135 8.30 -1.37 3.28
C VAL A 135 7.18 -1.75 2.34
N LEU A 136 6.48 -2.84 2.60
CA LEU A 136 5.32 -3.23 1.82
C LEU A 136 4.05 -2.80 2.56
N ILE A 137 3.13 -2.19 1.83
CA ILE A 137 1.89 -1.66 2.38
C ILE A 137 0.72 -2.32 1.65
N MET A 138 -0.05 -3.08 2.42
CA MET A 138 -1.26 -3.81 2.03
C MET A 138 -2.48 -3.10 2.60
N ASP A 139 -3.60 -3.22 1.87
CA ASP A 139 -4.86 -2.59 2.24
C ASP A 139 -5.73 -3.57 3.01
N ASN A 140 -5.86 -3.42 4.33
CA ASN A 140 -6.71 -4.30 5.14
C ASN A 140 -8.23 -4.13 4.86
N GLN A 141 -8.60 -3.20 3.97
CA GLN A 141 -9.99 -3.00 3.51
C GLN A 141 -10.26 -3.62 2.14
N ARG A 142 -9.30 -4.36 1.56
CA ARG A 142 -9.38 -4.97 0.22
C ARG A 142 -10.53 -5.97 0.01
N TYR A 143 -10.97 -6.62 1.09
CA TYR A 143 -12.19 -7.42 1.09
C TYR A 143 -12.84 -7.49 2.48
N LEU A 144 -14.15 -7.70 2.48
CA LEU A 144 -14.98 -7.98 3.64
C LEU A 144 -15.41 -9.44 3.60
N ALA A 145 -15.36 -10.12 4.75
CA ALA A 145 -15.85 -11.50 4.86
C ALA A 145 -17.33 -11.63 4.50
N LYS A 146 -18.12 -10.56 4.72
CA LYS A 146 -19.55 -10.53 4.38
C LYS A 146 -19.90 -9.20 3.72
N VAL A 147 -20.52 -9.29 2.54
CA VAL A 147 -21.09 -8.15 1.83
C VAL A 147 -22.58 -8.37 1.65
N SER A 148 -23.40 -7.35 1.97
CA SER A 148 -24.85 -7.49 1.86
C SER A 148 -25.29 -7.69 0.40
N PRO A 149 -26.28 -8.57 0.11
CA PRO A 149 -26.82 -8.73 -1.24
C PRO A 149 -27.37 -7.44 -1.84
N ARG A 150 -27.93 -6.56 -1.00
CA ARG A 150 -28.41 -5.23 -1.42
C ARG A 150 -27.29 -4.36 -1.98
N LEU A 151 -26.09 -4.44 -1.40
CA LEU A 151 -24.94 -3.68 -1.87
C LEU A 151 -24.39 -4.27 -3.18
N LEU A 152 -24.32 -5.61 -3.29
CA LEU A 152 -23.90 -6.31 -4.51
C LEU A 152 -24.82 -6.03 -5.71
N ARG A 153 -26.12 -5.78 -5.49
CA ARG A 153 -27.04 -5.35 -6.56
C ARG A 153 -26.77 -3.92 -7.08
N ARG A 154 -26.04 -3.10 -6.32
CA ARG A 154 -25.83 -1.66 -6.62
C ARG A 154 -24.38 -1.33 -6.97
N ARG A 155 -23.45 -2.24 -6.71
CA ARG A 155 -22.01 -2.01 -6.79
C ARG A 155 -21.33 -3.22 -7.42
N PHE A 156 -20.28 -2.96 -8.20
CA PHE A 156 -19.41 -4.01 -8.69
C PHE A 156 -18.55 -4.54 -7.56
N ASN A 157 -18.50 -5.87 -7.42
CA ASN A 157 -17.59 -6.50 -6.49
C ASN A 157 -16.16 -6.45 -7.07
N ASN A 158 -15.42 -5.41 -6.72
CA ASN A 158 -14.01 -5.22 -7.08
C ASN A 158 -13.06 -5.46 -5.88
N GLN A 159 -13.54 -6.20 -4.88
CA GLN A 159 -12.70 -6.70 -3.80
C GLN A 159 -11.65 -7.65 -4.38
N TYR A 160 -10.52 -7.76 -3.70
CA TYR A 160 -9.39 -8.58 -4.15
C TYR A 160 -8.68 -9.19 -2.95
N GLU A 161 -8.16 -10.39 -3.16
CA GLU A 161 -7.23 -11.08 -2.26
C GLU A 161 -5.82 -10.95 -2.82
N LEU A 162 -4.82 -11.00 -1.94
CA LEU A 162 -3.43 -11.11 -2.34
C LEU A 162 -3.10 -12.57 -2.65
N THR A 163 -2.35 -12.77 -3.72
CA THR A 163 -1.85 -14.08 -4.12
C THR A 163 -0.34 -14.17 -3.92
N ALA A 164 0.24 -15.34 -4.19
CA ALA A 164 1.69 -15.53 -4.17
C ALA A 164 2.44 -14.57 -5.12
N ASP A 165 1.77 -14.04 -6.15
CA ASP A 165 2.36 -13.09 -7.10
C ASP A 165 2.32 -11.63 -6.62
N ASP A 166 1.62 -11.36 -5.52
CA ASP A 166 1.45 -10.01 -4.96
C ASP A 166 2.37 -9.72 -3.76
N LEU A 167 3.09 -10.74 -3.28
CA LEU A 167 4.02 -10.67 -2.16
C LEU A 167 5.38 -11.31 -2.53
N PRO A 168 6.48 -10.92 -1.87
CA PRO A 168 7.80 -11.47 -2.16
C PRO A 168 7.86 -12.97 -1.95
N SER A 169 8.41 -13.71 -2.91
CA SER A 169 8.66 -15.14 -2.73
C SER A 169 9.79 -15.37 -1.73
N LEU A 170 9.86 -16.59 -1.16
CA LEU A 170 10.96 -17.00 -0.30
C LEU A 170 12.32 -16.83 -0.99
N ASP A 171 12.41 -17.22 -2.27
CA ASP A 171 13.64 -17.10 -3.06
C ASP A 171 14.06 -15.65 -3.24
N MET A 172 13.09 -14.76 -3.47
CA MET A 172 13.35 -13.32 -3.56
C MET A 172 13.86 -12.77 -2.22
N LEU A 173 13.21 -13.12 -1.10
CA LEU A 173 13.64 -12.68 0.23
C LEU A 173 15.07 -13.15 0.55
N LYS A 174 15.38 -14.43 0.29
CA LYS A 174 16.72 -15.00 0.48
C LYS A 174 17.76 -14.33 -0.41
N ALA A 175 17.45 -14.13 -1.69
CA ALA A 175 18.35 -13.47 -2.64
C ALA A 175 18.66 -12.01 -2.24
N LEU A 176 17.70 -11.34 -1.60
CA LEU A 176 17.87 -9.97 -1.09
C LEU A 176 18.43 -9.91 0.33
N GLY A 177 18.66 -11.06 0.98
CA GLY A 177 19.23 -11.14 2.32
C GLY A 177 18.25 -10.84 3.46
N TYR A 178 16.94 -10.91 3.21
CA TYR A 178 15.94 -10.76 4.27
C TYR A 178 15.82 -12.05 5.10
N ALA A 179 16.05 -11.94 6.40
CA ALA A 179 15.93 -13.03 7.37
C ALA A 179 14.77 -12.80 8.36
N ARG A 180 14.34 -11.55 8.54
CA ARG A 180 13.25 -11.16 9.44
C ARG A 180 12.15 -10.40 8.71
N VAL A 181 10.91 -10.63 9.11
CA VAL A 181 9.71 -9.93 8.66
C VAL A 181 8.90 -9.48 9.87
N THR A 182 8.50 -8.22 9.93
CA THR A 182 7.52 -7.74 10.91
C THR A 182 6.27 -7.25 10.20
N LEU A 183 5.10 -7.76 10.61
CA LEU A 183 3.81 -7.24 10.21
C LEU A 183 3.28 -6.27 11.27
N TYR A 184 3.00 -5.03 10.86
CA TYR A 184 2.15 -4.12 11.61
C TYR A 184 0.73 -4.13 11.03
N ARG A 185 -0.27 -4.46 11.85
CA ARG A 185 -1.66 -4.60 11.39
C ARG A 185 -2.63 -3.80 12.23
N LYS A 186 -3.72 -3.34 11.61
CA LYS A 186 -4.90 -2.83 12.32
C LYS A 186 -6.02 -3.86 12.25
N GLY A 187 -6.45 -4.36 13.40
CA GLY A 187 -7.37 -5.49 13.48
C GLY A 187 -6.71 -6.81 13.07
N GLU A 188 -7.53 -7.84 12.86
CA GLU A 188 -7.05 -9.17 12.48
C GLU A 188 -6.37 -9.17 11.11
N ALA A 189 -5.30 -9.96 10.99
CA ALA A 189 -4.68 -10.22 9.70
C ALA A 189 -5.69 -10.89 8.78
N LYS A 190 -5.75 -10.44 7.54
CA LYS A 190 -6.54 -11.11 6.50
C LYS A 190 -5.97 -12.51 6.23
N GLU A 191 -6.84 -13.42 5.80
CA GLU A 191 -6.51 -14.83 5.59
C GLU A 191 -5.33 -15.03 4.62
N ASP A 192 -5.29 -14.24 3.54
CA ASP A 192 -4.19 -14.22 2.56
C ASP A 192 -2.83 -13.83 3.19
N VAL A 193 -2.81 -12.81 4.05
CA VAL A 193 -1.61 -12.35 4.77
C VAL A 193 -1.22 -13.34 5.86
N ALA A 194 -2.19 -13.87 6.60
CA ALA A 194 -1.95 -14.88 7.62
C ALA A 194 -1.32 -16.15 7.01
N ALA A 195 -1.83 -16.59 5.85
CA ALA A 195 -1.26 -17.71 5.10
C ALA A 195 0.17 -17.42 4.64
N TYR A 196 0.44 -16.22 4.13
CA TYR A 196 1.79 -15.82 3.74
C TYR A 196 2.77 -15.79 4.93
N LEU A 197 2.37 -15.21 6.07
CA LEU A 197 3.20 -15.20 7.27
C LEU A 197 3.49 -16.61 7.80
N GLN A 198 2.49 -17.50 7.76
CA GLN A 198 2.67 -18.89 8.14
C GLN A 198 3.67 -19.60 7.22
N PHE A 199 3.53 -19.42 5.90
CA PHE A 199 4.48 -19.93 4.92
C PHE A 199 5.91 -19.45 5.20
N LEU A 200 6.11 -18.17 5.55
CA LEU A 200 7.43 -17.65 5.90
C LEU A 200 8.02 -18.31 7.15
N ARG A 201 7.21 -18.51 8.20
CA ARG A 201 7.63 -19.19 9.45
C ARG A 201 8.08 -20.62 9.17
N GLU A 202 7.31 -21.37 8.39
CA GLU A 202 7.63 -22.75 7.99
C GLU A 202 8.93 -22.84 7.19
N ASN A 203 9.36 -21.73 6.59
CA ASN A 203 10.57 -21.63 5.78
C ASN A 203 11.71 -20.85 6.46
N MET A 204 11.71 -20.82 7.80
CA MET A 204 12.80 -20.29 8.65
C MET A 204 13.04 -18.78 8.52
N ILE A 205 12.06 -18.01 8.06
CA ILE A 205 12.07 -16.54 8.21
C ILE A 205 11.50 -16.20 9.59
N GLN A 206 12.20 -15.34 10.36
CA GLN A 206 11.69 -14.85 11.62
C GLN A 206 10.51 -13.91 11.35
N VAL A 207 9.32 -14.25 11.86
CA VAL A 207 8.10 -13.45 11.67
C VAL A 207 7.60 -12.91 13.00
N GLU A 208 7.46 -11.60 13.07
CA GLU A 208 6.86 -10.88 14.20
C GLU A 208 5.57 -10.18 13.78
N GLU A 209 4.62 -10.06 14.69
CA GLU A 209 3.37 -9.34 14.47
C GLU A 209 3.14 -8.30 15.57
N SER A 210 2.69 -7.12 15.18
CA SER A 210 2.34 -6.03 16.09
C SER A 210 1.00 -5.43 15.71
N GLU A 211 0.07 -5.41 16.67
CA GLU A 211 -1.23 -4.79 16.49
C GLU A 211 -1.15 -3.29 16.80
N LEU A 212 -1.61 -2.50 15.84
CA LEU A 212 -1.69 -1.04 15.91
C LEU A 212 -3.05 -0.63 16.44
N LEU A 213 -3.04 0.31 17.39
CA LEU A 213 -4.25 0.94 17.95
C LEU A 213 -5.02 1.78 16.91
#